data_AF-A0A259AP99-F1
#
_entry.id   AF-A0A259AP99-F1
#
_cell.length_a   1.000
_cell.length_b   1.000
_cell.length_c   1.000
_cell.angle_alpha   90.00
_cell.angle_beta   90.00
_cell.angle_gamma   90.00
#
_symmetry.space_group_name_H-M   'P 1'
#
loop_
_entity.id
_entity.type
_entity.pdbx_description
1 polymer ?
#
loop_
_entity_poly.entity_id
_entity_poly.type
_entity_poly.pdbx_seq_one_letter_code
_entity_poly.pdbx_strand_id
1 'polypeptide(L)'
;QLRKLEAIQAEFIEAAATNPKKASIKNRDFHFALLDIAQLPRVESIVENMWTLMGPLLSVFHSTMPPRQIAGKEHKHYDVLTALRARDPVAAREAIQADIEWGRVLVAWVEAQSRAPAGKDAGAQRLG
;
A
#
# COMPACT_ATOMS: atom_id res chain seq x y z
N GLN A 1 -11.43 -3.95 -17.75
CA GLN A 1 -11.22 -3.22 -16.48
C GLN A 1 -10.55 -4.12 -15.44
N LEU A 2 -11.10 -5.29 -15.06
CA LEU A 2 -10.46 -6.21 -14.09
C LEU A 2 -9.00 -6.60 -14.44
N ARG A 3 -8.70 -6.91 -15.72
CA ARG A 3 -7.32 -7.21 -16.17
C ARG A 3 -6.28 -6.13 -15.84
N LYS A 4 -6.69 -4.85 -15.81
CA LYS A 4 -5.81 -3.73 -15.44
C LYS A 4 -5.42 -3.83 -13.97
N LEU A 5 -6.39 -4.11 -13.09
CA LEU A 5 -6.15 -4.30 -11.66
C LEU A 5 -5.28 -5.54 -11.39
N GLU A 6 -5.52 -6.64 -12.10
CA GLU A 6 -4.70 -7.86 -11.99
C GLU A 6 -3.24 -7.62 -12.39
N ALA A 7 -3.01 -6.89 -13.48
CA ALA A 7 -1.67 -6.52 -13.92
C ALA A 7 -0.95 -5.61 -12.91
N ILE A 8 -1.63 -4.59 -12.39
CA ILE A 8 -1.07 -3.71 -11.35
C ILE A 8 -0.72 -4.51 -10.09
N GLN A 9 -1.59 -5.44 -9.67
CA GLN A 9 -1.34 -6.30 -8.50
C GLN A 9 -0.13 -7.22 -8.72
N ALA A 10 0.03 -7.79 -9.92
CA ALA A 10 1.19 -8.60 -10.24
C ALA A 10 2.49 -7.78 -10.17
N GLU A 11 2.49 -6.58 -10.74
CA GLU A 11 3.63 -5.65 -10.67
C GLU A 11 3.92 -5.20 -9.23
N PHE A 12 2.88 -5.03 -8.40
CA PHE A 12 3.02 -4.70 -6.99
C PHE A 12 3.75 -5.81 -6.23
N ILE A 13 3.30 -7.06 -6.36
CA ILE A 13 3.90 -8.20 -5.67
C ILE A 13 5.34 -8.43 -6.11
N GLU A 14 5.63 -8.31 -7.41
CA GLU A 14 7.00 -8.38 -7.93
C GLU A 14 7.89 -7.30 -7.30
N ALA A 15 7.38 -6.06 -7.23
CA ALA A 15 8.12 -4.93 -6.66
C ALA A 15 8.27 -5.02 -5.14
N ALA A 16 7.30 -5.58 -4.42
CA ALA A 16 7.28 -5.59 -2.96
C ALA A 16 8.45 -6.35 -2.33
N ALA A 17 9.11 -7.24 -3.08
CA ALA A 17 10.29 -7.97 -2.62
C ALA A 17 11.62 -7.22 -2.81
N THR A 18 11.72 -6.33 -3.81
CA THR A 18 13.01 -5.83 -4.31
C THR A 18 13.05 -4.33 -4.57
N ASN A 19 11.90 -3.68 -4.70
CA ASN A 19 11.78 -2.26 -5.04
C ASN A 19 10.61 -1.60 -4.28
N PRO A 20 10.83 -1.24 -3.00
CA PRO A 20 9.85 -0.57 -2.14
C PRO A 20 9.17 0.65 -2.77
N LYS A 21 9.93 1.46 -3.51
CA LYS A 21 9.40 2.65 -4.19
C LYS A 21 8.41 2.27 -5.28
N LYS A 22 8.76 1.31 -6.14
CA LYS A 22 7.84 0.80 -7.17
C LYS A 22 6.63 0.12 -6.53
N ALA A 23 6.81 -0.62 -5.43
CA ALA A 23 5.71 -1.24 -4.70
C ALA A 23 4.72 -0.20 -4.17
N SER A 24 5.21 0.88 -3.55
CA SER A 24 4.36 1.97 -3.07
C SER A 24 3.57 2.65 -4.19
N ILE A 25 4.20 2.86 -5.36
CA ILE A 25 3.52 3.40 -6.55
C ILE A 25 2.43 2.44 -7.02
N LYS A 26 2.74 1.14 -7.14
CA LYS A 26 1.76 0.15 -7.63
C LYS A 26 0.61 -0.09 -6.66
N ASN A 27 0.87 0.04 -5.36
CA ASN A 27 -0.18 0.07 -4.35
C ASN A 27 -1.16 1.22 -4.64
N ARG A 28 -0.65 2.45 -4.79
CA ARG A 28 -1.47 3.61 -5.17
C ARG A 28 -2.22 3.37 -6.48
N ASP A 29 -1.53 2.91 -7.52
CA ASP A 29 -2.13 2.66 -8.84
C ASP A 29 -3.33 1.71 -8.75
N PHE A 30 -3.28 0.70 -7.87
CA PHE A 30 -4.39 -0.25 -7.68
C PHE A 30 -5.64 0.45 -7.14
N HIS A 31 -5.51 1.23 -6.06
CA HIS A 31 -6.63 1.97 -5.47
C HIS A 31 -7.21 3.01 -6.42
N PHE A 32 -6.36 3.74 -7.14
CA PHE A 32 -6.80 4.75 -8.10
C PHE A 32 -7.46 4.12 -9.33
N ALA A 33 -6.95 3.00 -9.83
CA ALA A 33 -7.61 2.25 -10.89
C ALA A 33 -9.00 1.75 -10.46
N LEU A 34 -9.20 1.41 -9.18
CA LEU A 34 -10.52 1.03 -8.66
C LEU A 34 -11.50 2.21 -8.66
N LEU A 35 -11.04 3.40 -8.26
CA LEU A 35 -11.84 4.64 -8.28
C LEU A 35 -12.22 5.08 -9.71
N ASP A 36 -11.27 4.97 -10.65
CA ASP A 36 -11.45 5.18 -12.09
C ASP A 36 -12.52 4.24 -12.67
N ILE A 37 -12.43 2.95 -12.37
CA ILE A 37 -13.42 1.94 -12.80
C ILE A 37 -14.80 2.23 -12.22
N ALA A 38 -14.87 2.68 -10.96
CA ALA A 38 -16.12 3.03 -10.29
C ALA A 38 -16.71 4.38 -10.76
N GLN A 39 -15.99 5.15 -11.59
CA GLN A 39 -16.38 6.48 -12.07
C GLN A 39 -16.71 7.45 -10.90
N LEU A 40 -15.82 7.48 -9.90
CA LEU A 40 -15.99 8.34 -8.71
C LEU A 40 -14.98 9.50 -8.68
N PRO A 41 -14.99 10.43 -9.66
CA PRO A 41 -13.95 11.46 -9.80
C PRO A 41 -13.86 12.41 -8.60
N ARG A 42 -14.99 12.69 -7.92
CA ARG A 42 -14.98 13.51 -6.69
C ARG A 42 -14.28 12.80 -5.53
N VAL A 43 -14.49 11.48 -5.39
CA VAL A 43 -13.83 10.68 -4.35
C VAL A 43 -12.34 10.57 -4.67
N GLU A 44 -12.00 10.38 -5.95
CA GLU A 44 -10.61 10.36 -6.42
C GLU A 44 -9.83 11.60 -6.00
N SER A 45 -10.35 12.81 -6.22
CA SER A 45 -9.67 14.04 -5.80
C SER A 45 -9.48 14.13 -4.27
N ILE A 46 -10.43 13.63 -3.48
CA ILE A 46 -10.29 13.59 -2.01
C ILE A 46 -9.17 12.62 -1.62
N VAL A 47 -9.21 11.41 -2.18
CA VAL A 47 -8.22 10.36 -1.92
C VAL A 47 -6.83 10.81 -2.36
N GLU A 48 -6.68 11.52 -3.48
CA GLU A 48 -5.40 12.06 -3.97
C GLU A 48 -4.77 13.06 -3.00
N ASN A 49 -5.56 13.97 -2.45
CA ASN A 49 -5.08 14.91 -1.45
C ASN A 49 -4.61 14.18 -0.19
N MET A 50 -5.38 13.19 0.29
CA MET A 50 -4.99 12.38 1.45
C MET A 50 -3.71 11.58 1.17
N TRP A 51 -3.59 11.00 -0.03
CA TRP A 51 -2.42 10.21 -0.43
C TRP A 51 -1.16 11.06 -0.55
N THR A 52 -1.29 12.28 -1.05
CA THR A 52 -0.17 13.22 -1.18
C THR A 52 0.44 13.55 0.19
N LEU A 53 -0.39 13.74 1.21
CA LEU A 53 0.07 13.96 2.59
C LEU A 53 0.75 12.71 3.17
N MET A 54 0.28 11.51 2.81
CA MET A 54 0.84 10.24 3.29
C MET A 54 2.02 9.72 2.45
N GLY A 55 2.30 10.31 1.28
CA GLY A 55 3.23 9.77 0.28
C GLY A 55 4.64 9.48 0.81
N PRO A 56 5.32 10.45 1.46
CA PRO A 56 6.64 10.20 2.06
C PRO A 56 6.60 9.08 3.11
N LEU A 57 5.55 9.05 3.94
CA LEU A 57 5.39 8.05 4.99
C LEU A 57 5.22 6.64 4.41
N LEU A 58 4.37 6.48 3.38
CA LEU A 58 4.17 5.21 2.68
C LEU A 58 5.46 4.71 2.03
N SER A 59 6.25 5.61 1.44
CA SER A 59 7.55 5.25 0.86
C SER A 59 8.51 4.68 1.91
N VAL A 60 8.57 5.29 3.10
CA VAL A 60 9.42 4.79 4.19
C VAL A 60 8.88 3.44 4.68
N PHE A 61 7.58 3.33 4.92
CA PHE A 61 6.94 2.08 5.35
C PHE A 61 7.24 0.90 4.45
N HIS A 62 7.08 1.06 3.13
CA HIS A 62 7.41 0.01 2.17
C HIS A 62 8.90 -0.37 2.19
N SER A 63 9.79 0.55 2.60
CA SER A 63 11.24 0.31 2.66
C SER A 63 11.68 -0.37 3.95
N THR A 64 10.94 -0.19 5.04
CA THR A 64 11.31 -0.68 6.38
C THR A 64 10.55 -1.93 6.81
N MET A 65 9.35 -2.15 6.28
CA MET A 65 8.58 -3.35 6.61
C MET A 65 9.19 -4.60 5.97
N PRO A 66 9.23 -5.74 6.69
CA PRO A 66 9.70 -6.98 6.11
C PRO A 66 8.88 -7.33 4.86
N PRO A 67 9.52 -7.65 3.71
CA PRO A 67 8.82 -7.94 2.46
C PRO A 67 7.74 -9.02 2.60
N ARG A 68 7.93 -10.02 3.46
CA ARG A 68 6.93 -11.06 3.74
C ARG A 68 5.57 -10.52 4.26
N GLN A 69 5.56 -9.35 4.89
CA GLN A 69 4.34 -8.72 5.41
C GLN A 69 3.62 -7.86 4.36
N ILE A 70 4.31 -7.45 3.29
CA ILE A 70 3.75 -6.64 2.19
C ILE A 70 3.49 -7.49 0.94
N ALA A 71 4.42 -8.38 0.59
CA ALA A 71 4.45 -9.20 -0.62
C ALA A 71 3.86 -10.61 -0.42
N GLY A 72 3.12 -10.85 0.67
CA GLY A 72 2.53 -12.15 0.94
C GLY A 72 1.60 -12.60 -0.18
N LYS A 73 1.53 -13.91 -0.44
CA LYS A 73 0.55 -14.52 -1.37
C LYS A 73 -0.91 -14.24 -0.98
N GLU A 74 -1.13 -13.75 0.24
CA GLU A 74 -2.41 -13.39 0.83
C GLU A 74 -2.61 -11.87 0.95
N HIS A 75 -1.98 -11.06 0.07
CA HIS A 75 -2.21 -9.62 0.06
C HIS A 75 -3.69 -9.28 -0.18
N LYS A 76 -4.24 -8.32 0.58
CA LYS A 76 -5.67 -8.02 0.62
C LYS A 76 -6.28 -7.55 -0.70
N HIS A 77 -5.48 -6.99 -1.61
CA HIS A 77 -5.91 -6.75 -3.00
C HIS A 77 -6.48 -8.01 -3.69
N TYR A 78 -6.03 -9.22 -3.34
CA TYR A 78 -6.57 -10.45 -3.92
C TYR A 78 -8.02 -10.71 -3.51
N ASP A 79 -8.44 -10.29 -2.32
CA ASP A 79 -9.84 -10.39 -1.86
C ASP A 79 -10.73 -9.48 -2.72
N VAL A 80 -10.26 -8.25 -3.00
CA VAL A 80 -10.93 -7.30 -3.90
C VAL A 80 -11.05 -7.87 -5.31
N LEU A 81 -9.96 -8.39 -5.87
CA LEU A 81 -9.95 -9.01 -7.20
C LEU A 81 -10.89 -10.22 -7.28
N THR A 82 -10.95 -11.03 -6.23
CA THR A 82 -11.83 -12.20 -6.16
C THR A 82 -13.30 -11.78 -6.16
N ALA A 83 -13.67 -10.81 -5.33
CA ALA A 83 -15.03 -10.29 -5.28
C ALA A 83 -15.46 -9.64 -6.61
N LEU A 84 -14.56 -8.85 -7.23
CA LEU A 84 -14.81 -8.25 -8.54
C LEU A 84 -14.97 -9.30 -9.64
N ARG A 85 -14.20 -10.40 -9.61
CA ARG A 85 -14.33 -11.52 -10.56
C ARG A 85 -15.67 -12.23 -10.40
N ALA A 86 -16.13 -12.40 -9.16
CA ALA A 86 -17.45 -12.95 -8.84
C ALA A 86 -18.61 -12.00 -9.16
N ARG A 87 -18.31 -10.73 -9.48
CA ARG A 87 -19.30 -9.65 -9.63
C ARG A 87 -20.17 -9.45 -8.39
N ASP A 88 -19.56 -9.62 -7.22
CA ASP A 88 -20.23 -9.43 -5.93
C ASP A 88 -19.92 -8.03 -5.39
N PRO A 89 -20.86 -7.07 -5.46
CA PRO A 89 -20.62 -5.70 -5.00
C PRO A 89 -20.51 -5.60 -3.47
N VAL A 90 -21.15 -6.50 -2.72
CA VAL A 90 -21.09 -6.50 -1.24
C VAL A 90 -19.73 -6.98 -0.80
N ALA A 91 -19.27 -8.11 -1.33
CA ALA A 91 -17.94 -8.63 -1.05
C ALA A 91 -16.83 -7.66 -1.52
N ALA A 92 -17.00 -6.98 -2.66
CA ALA A 92 -16.00 -6.02 -3.14
C ALA A 92 -15.88 -4.81 -2.21
N ARG A 93 -17.02 -4.33 -1.68
CA ARG A 93 -17.07 -3.26 -0.67
C ARG A 93 -16.38 -3.68 0.62
N GLU A 94 -16.68 -4.87 1.13
CA GLU A 94 -16.07 -5.39 2.37
C GLU A 94 -14.57 -5.60 2.20
N ALA A 95 -14.14 -6.15 1.07
CA ALA A 95 -12.73 -6.40 0.78
C ALA A 95 -11.91 -5.10 0.73
N ILE A 96 -12.40 -4.05 0.04
CA ILE A 96 -11.66 -2.78 -0.03
C ILE A 96 -11.63 -2.06 1.32
N GLN A 97 -12.69 -2.20 2.13
CA GLN A 97 -12.70 -1.67 3.51
C GLN A 97 -11.67 -2.40 4.37
N ALA A 98 -11.61 -3.73 4.29
CA ALA A 98 -10.65 -4.54 5.03
C ALA A 98 -9.19 -4.27 4.62
N ASP A 99 -8.96 -3.94 3.35
CA ASP A 99 -7.66 -3.53 2.82
C ASP A 99 -7.21 -2.17 3.39
N ILE A 100 -8.07 -1.15 3.32
CA ILE A 100 -7.80 0.18 3.92
C ILE A 100 -7.58 0.07 5.43
N GLU A 101 -8.39 -0.76 6.09
CA GLU A 101 -8.32 -1.04 7.52
C GLU A 101 -6.98 -1.67 7.93
N TRP A 102 -6.44 -2.57 7.11
CA TRP A 102 -5.11 -3.14 7.33
C TRP A 102 -4.00 -2.10 7.28
N GLY A 103 -4.23 -0.97 6.59
CA GLY A 103 -3.39 0.21 6.65
C GLY A 103 -3.13 0.71 8.08
N ARG A 104 -3.93 0.34 9.09
CA ARG A 104 -3.59 0.61 10.51
C ARG A 104 -2.24 0.03 10.95
N VAL A 105 -1.74 -0.99 10.26
CA VAL A 105 -0.37 -1.51 10.47
C VAL A 105 0.67 -0.41 10.30
N LEU A 106 0.48 0.52 9.35
CA LEU A 106 1.33 1.70 9.19
C LEU A 106 1.31 2.59 10.44
N VAL A 107 0.12 2.83 11.01
CA VAL A 107 -0.03 3.67 12.21
C VAL A 107 0.69 3.02 13.39
N ALA A 108 0.47 1.73 13.63
CA ALA A 108 1.16 0.99 14.67
C ALA A 108 2.70 1.02 14.50
N TRP A 109 3.16 0.92 13.25
CA TRP A 109 4.58 1.04 12.90
C TRP A 109 5.13 2.44 13.22
N VAL A 110 4.45 3.52 12.81
CA VAL A 110 4.84 4.90 13.13
C VAL A 110 4.90 5.15 14.64
N GLU A 111 3.91 4.66 15.38
CA GLU A 111 3.88 4.79 16.83
C GLU A 111 5.04 4.04 17.49
N ALA A 112 5.39 2.86 16.99
CA ALA A 112 6.54 2.10 17.48
C ALA A 112 7.86 2.84 17.20
N GLN A 113 8.02 3.43 16.01
CA GLN A 113 9.19 4.26 15.68
C GLN A 113 9.30 5.50 16.58
N SER A 114 8.16 6.11 16.91
CA SER A 114 8.10 7.33 17.73
C SER A 114 8.36 7.08 19.21
N ARG A 115 8.11 5.86 19.69
CA ARG A 115 8.38 5.42 21.08
C ARG A 115 9.79 4.85 21.27
N ALA A 116 10.49 4.50 20.19
CA ALA A 116 11.89 4.09 20.27
C ALA A 116 12.75 5.31 20.64
N PRO A 117 13.65 5.22 21.65
CA PRO A 117 14.51 6.35 22.01
C PRO A 117 15.38 6.73 20.81
N ALA A 118 15.40 8.02 20.47
CA ALA A 118 16.32 8.55 19.47
C ALA A 118 17.76 8.29 19.93
N GLY A 119 18.44 7.29 19.37
CA GLY A 119 19.79 6.98 19.84
C GLY A 119 20.52 5.89 19.08
N LYS A 120 21.57 6.33 18.37
CA LYS A 120 22.77 5.61 17.90
C LYS A 120 22.69 4.96 16.53
N ASP A 121 22.83 5.79 15.49
CA ASP A 121 23.69 5.50 14.34
C ASP A 121 24.20 6.80 13.71
N ALA A 122 25.30 7.30 14.29
CA ALA A 122 26.27 8.17 13.62
C ALA A 122 27.65 7.86 14.24
N GLY A 123 28.00 6.57 14.28
CA GLY A 123 29.30 6.09 14.69
C GLY A 123 30.28 6.10 13.51
N ALA A 124 31.32 6.90 13.64
CA ALA A 124 32.66 6.61 13.14
C ALA A 124 32.87 6.44 11.61
N GLN A 125 33.11 7.56 10.92
CA GLN A 125 34.16 7.62 9.91
C GLN A 125 34.65 9.07 9.71
N ARG A 126 35.53 9.51 10.61
CA ARG A 126 36.54 10.54 10.36
C ARG A 126 37.81 10.14 11.08
N LEU A 127 38.56 9.26 10.45
CA LEU A 127 39.99 9.05 10.65
C LEU A 127 40.59 8.88 9.25
N GLY A 128 41.51 9.76 8.89
CA GLY A 128 42.12 9.89 7.57
C GLY A 128 42.28 11.34 7.18
#